data_AF-A0A286EG85-F1
#
_entry.id   AF-A0A286EG85-F1
#
_cell.length_a   1.000
_cell.length_b   1.000
_cell.length_c   1.000
_cell.angle_alpha   90.00
_cell.angle_beta   90.00
_cell.angle_gamma   90.00
#
_symmetry.space_group_name_H-M   'P 1'
#
loop_
_entity.id
_entity.type
_entity.pdbx_description
1 polymer ?
#
loop_
_entity_poly.entity_id
_entity_poly.type
_entity_poly.pdbx_seq_one_letter_code
_entity_poly.pdbx_strand_id
1 'polypeptide(L)'
;MAKLKFTQIIIISKENKSSNLFQFSPTKNLITADDNGCGKSTLIKSILWTFGCEPIFDDNWKSQNVSCLLNFEIDGKSHQIYRENNFIYYTNGNEKHKFSRITGEYAKFFGELVRFTPLFINRQEDVEAPPPVFYFLPFYINQDIGWTDTWNGFAKQSLTQFHSSWKNILVKFFSGYTTPEYFQLEEKIIQLKKEEKKSKEKIEQLNDVEIIIRENLPSHNFSFDESEFNDIENELQQLDELLRQESDWAKQLSQYKSNKYFLKSQSEYIEQAILSLEEDYLFATEYLENEVKCPTCGVFHKNSAFNRASILADKQKMIKEKKYLDSLISQQQIEIQEINNKLNEIKDKIKYLNIKYQLQGEIFNNYLIGITPRLVNKSFLQIKMQENNLIVENNQNQTKLKKEKESIIKNRRKYSDEYFYKIMYHIKNDLNIHSLNLDKVKTPLHYNKLGKSGGGSADKTRVILAYRLAIYKLIAHLQSTTISPLLIDTPNQHEQDKRNYNSIIKYLSEKITDDFQIFLCAMPNETLDNYKENAHIINLDKNKILLSDNYDSHKKIIDDFLNSF
;
A
#
# COMPACT_ATOMS: atom_id res chain seq x y z
N MET A 1 -20.17 5.78 -12.79
CA MET A 1 -18.94 6.56 -12.65
C MET A 1 -18.97 7.22 -11.30
N ALA A 2 -17.93 7.02 -10.48
CA ALA A 2 -17.87 7.64 -9.17
C ALA A 2 -17.66 9.15 -9.27
N LYS A 3 -18.52 9.98 -8.68
CA LYS A 3 -18.40 11.46 -8.76
C LYS A 3 -18.36 12.08 -7.37
N LEU A 4 -17.40 12.98 -7.18
CA LEU A 4 -17.27 13.83 -6.01
C LEU A 4 -17.91 15.19 -6.31
N LYS A 5 -18.77 15.68 -5.42
CA LYS A 5 -19.47 16.97 -5.56
C LYS A 5 -19.42 17.74 -4.25
N PHE A 6 -19.02 19.01 -4.30
CA PHE A 6 -19.08 19.91 -3.15
C PHE A 6 -20.49 20.44 -3.00
N THR A 7 -21.06 20.39 -1.81
CA THR A 7 -22.42 20.88 -1.56
C THR A 7 -22.41 22.17 -0.75
N GLN A 8 -21.53 22.27 0.24
CA GLN A 8 -21.45 23.44 1.11
C GLN A 8 -20.11 23.50 1.83
N ILE A 9 -19.60 24.70 2.09
CA ILE A 9 -18.46 24.94 2.99
C ILE A 9 -18.81 26.01 4.02
N ILE A 10 -18.44 25.76 5.28
CA ILE A 10 -18.37 26.76 6.34
C ILE A 10 -16.90 27.10 6.55
N ILE A 11 -16.55 28.38 6.48
CA ILE A 11 -15.22 28.91 6.73
C ILE A 11 -15.32 29.76 7.98
N ILE A 12 -14.47 29.52 8.99
CA ILE A 12 -14.51 30.25 10.27
C ILE A 12 -13.11 30.66 10.72
N SER A 13 -12.98 31.91 11.16
CA SER A 13 -11.83 32.41 11.92
C SER A 13 -12.25 32.56 13.38
N LYS A 14 -11.66 31.74 14.25
CA LYS A 14 -11.93 31.83 15.70
C LYS A 14 -11.32 33.09 16.30
N GLU A 15 -10.16 33.51 15.79
CA GLU A 15 -9.44 34.69 16.24
C GLU A 15 -10.21 35.98 15.94
N ASN A 16 -10.73 36.12 14.72
CA ASN A 16 -11.43 37.33 14.29
C ASN A 16 -12.95 37.28 14.51
N LYS A 17 -13.46 36.22 15.16
CA LYS A 17 -14.90 35.98 15.37
C LYS A 17 -15.73 36.23 14.11
N SER A 18 -15.26 35.67 13.00
CA SER A 18 -15.87 35.85 11.69
C SER A 18 -16.02 34.52 10.98
N SER A 19 -17.06 34.40 10.15
CA SER A 19 -17.38 33.17 9.44
C SER A 19 -18.20 33.45 8.20
N ASN A 20 -18.24 32.51 7.27
CA ASN A 20 -19.27 32.49 6.25
C ASN A 20 -19.59 31.07 5.79
N LEU A 21 -20.75 30.91 5.16
CA LEU A 21 -21.25 29.67 4.61
C LEU A 21 -21.58 29.87 3.14
N PHE A 22 -21.04 28.99 2.31
CA PHE A 22 -21.27 28.99 0.87
C PHE A 22 -21.92 27.67 0.47
N GLN A 23 -23.03 27.76 -0.26
CA GLN A 23 -23.68 26.60 -0.88
C GLN A 23 -23.30 26.54 -2.35
N PHE A 24 -23.30 25.33 -2.91
CA PHE A 24 -22.85 25.08 -4.28
C PHE A 24 -23.91 24.31 -5.05
N SER A 25 -24.09 24.68 -6.32
CA SER A 25 -24.87 23.90 -7.27
C SER A 25 -24.13 22.61 -7.63
N PRO A 26 -24.82 21.48 -7.84
CA PRO A 26 -24.21 20.23 -8.28
C PRO A 26 -23.65 20.28 -9.70
N THR A 27 -23.88 21.37 -10.45
CA THR A 27 -23.46 21.57 -11.84
C THR A 27 -22.50 22.76 -11.96
N LYS A 28 -22.96 23.96 -12.31
CA LYS A 28 -22.13 25.13 -12.62
C LYS A 28 -22.14 26.13 -11.47
N ASN A 29 -20.97 26.59 -11.05
CA ASN A 29 -20.77 27.60 -10.02
C ASN A 29 -19.86 28.71 -10.56
N LEU A 30 -20.32 29.95 -10.50
CA LEU A 30 -19.54 31.14 -10.86
C LEU A 30 -19.21 31.92 -9.58
N ILE A 31 -17.93 32.05 -9.26
CA ILE A 31 -17.45 32.90 -8.17
C ILE A 31 -16.94 34.20 -8.79
N THR A 32 -17.62 35.31 -8.52
CA THR A 32 -17.32 36.61 -9.13
C THR A 32 -17.31 37.73 -8.11
N ALA A 33 -16.67 38.84 -8.45
CA ALA A 33 -16.54 40.03 -7.61
C ALA A 33 -16.16 41.21 -8.50
N ASP A 34 -16.71 42.39 -8.21
CA ASP A 34 -16.45 43.62 -8.98
C ASP A 34 -14.99 44.09 -8.83
N ASP A 35 -14.37 43.82 -7.69
CA ASP A 35 -12.99 44.17 -7.39
C ASP A 35 -12.04 42.95 -7.38
N ASN A 36 -10.78 43.21 -7.73
CA ASN A 36 -9.68 42.28 -7.48
C ASN A 36 -9.42 42.16 -5.96
N GLY A 37 -8.92 41.00 -5.53
CA GLY A 37 -8.57 40.80 -4.12
C GLY A 37 -9.75 40.48 -3.19
N CYS A 38 -10.99 40.38 -3.67
CA CYS A 38 -12.16 39.97 -2.85
C CYS A 38 -12.19 38.48 -2.45
N GLY A 39 -11.07 37.75 -2.64
CA GLY A 39 -10.95 36.36 -2.19
C GLY A 39 -11.56 35.27 -3.10
N LYS A 40 -11.93 35.55 -4.35
CA LYS A 40 -12.44 34.54 -5.31
C LYS A 40 -11.60 33.24 -5.30
N SER A 41 -10.28 33.38 -5.46
CA SER A 41 -9.33 32.28 -5.39
C SER A 41 -9.25 31.66 -4.00
N THR A 42 -9.33 32.47 -2.94
CA THR A 42 -9.30 32.04 -1.54
C THR A 42 -10.44 31.07 -1.20
N LEU A 43 -11.65 31.27 -1.75
CA LEU A 43 -12.77 30.35 -1.55
C LEU A 43 -12.48 28.95 -2.12
N ILE A 44 -12.03 28.87 -3.38
CA ILE A 44 -11.64 27.59 -4.00
C ILE A 44 -10.46 26.95 -3.27
N LYS A 45 -9.44 27.75 -2.92
CA LYS A 45 -8.28 27.27 -2.17
C LYS A 45 -8.69 26.74 -0.79
N SER A 46 -9.70 27.31 -0.13
CA SER A 46 -10.21 26.84 1.17
C SER A 46 -10.86 25.46 1.06
N ILE A 47 -11.58 25.17 -0.03
CA ILE A 47 -12.12 23.83 -0.29
C ILE A 47 -10.97 22.81 -0.40
N LEU A 48 -9.98 23.09 -1.26
CA LEU A 48 -8.82 22.22 -1.44
C LEU A 48 -8.03 22.04 -0.15
N TRP A 49 -7.83 23.12 0.59
CA TRP A 49 -7.17 23.09 1.89
C TRP A 49 -7.91 22.19 2.87
N THR A 50 -9.25 22.22 2.90
CA THR A 50 -10.04 21.35 3.80
C THR A 50 -9.79 19.86 3.55
N PHE A 51 -9.54 19.45 2.30
CA PHE A 51 -9.12 18.08 1.96
C PHE A 51 -7.66 17.75 2.27
N GLY A 52 -6.91 18.62 2.95
CA GLY A 52 -5.48 18.37 3.19
C GLY A 52 -4.59 18.75 2.00
N CYS A 53 -5.04 19.58 1.06
CA CYS A 53 -4.10 20.22 0.12
C CYS A 53 -3.41 21.43 0.76
N GLU A 54 -2.32 21.87 0.16
CA GLU A 54 -1.56 23.06 0.57
C GLU A 54 -1.48 24.07 -0.59
N PRO A 55 -2.61 24.75 -0.92
CA PRO A 55 -2.60 25.83 -1.89
C PRO A 55 -1.86 27.05 -1.36
N ILE A 56 -1.40 27.93 -2.26
CA ILE A 56 -0.67 29.14 -1.90
C ILE A 56 -1.68 30.21 -1.47
N PHE A 57 -1.72 30.50 -0.17
CA PHE A 57 -2.43 31.64 0.40
C PHE A 57 -1.49 32.83 0.62
N ASP A 58 -2.03 34.05 0.58
CA ASP A 58 -1.32 35.24 1.04
C ASP A 58 -1.14 35.22 2.57
N ASP A 59 -0.20 36.03 3.07
CA ASP A 59 0.16 36.00 4.49
C ASP A 59 -0.94 36.59 5.39
N ASN A 60 -1.76 37.51 4.87
CA ASN A 60 -2.91 38.04 5.60
C ASN A 60 -3.96 36.96 5.84
N TRP A 61 -4.19 36.06 4.87
CA TRP A 61 -5.12 34.95 5.04
C TRP A 61 -4.58 33.91 6.03
N LYS A 62 -3.28 33.61 5.99
CA LYS A 62 -2.67 32.64 6.92
C LYS A 62 -2.77 33.08 8.38
N SER A 63 -2.69 34.39 8.65
CA SER A 63 -2.80 34.93 10.02
C SER A 63 -4.22 34.91 10.58
N GLN A 64 -5.25 34.63 9.76
CA GLN A 64 -6.64 34.56 10.22
C GLN A 64 -6.97 33.29 11.02
N ASN A 65 -6.05 32.32 11.10
CA ASN A 65 -6.24 31.03 11.79
C ASN A 65 -7.60 30.37 11.45
N VAL A 66 -7.80 30.16 10.16
CA VAL A 66 -9.07 29.66 9.61
C VAL A 66 -9.18 28.15 9.77
N SER A 67 -10.39 27.69 10.08
CA SER A 67 -10.80 26.29 9.97
C SER A 67 -12.02 26.18 9.05
N CYS A 68 -12.21 25.01 8.45
CA CYS A 68 -13.25 24.81 7.45
C CYS A 68 -13.98 23.50 7.70
N LEU A 69 -15.32 23.51 7.62
CA LEU A 69 -16.17 22.34 7.53
C LEU A 69 -16.75 22.26 6.11
N LEU A 70 -16.42 21.20 5.38
CA LEU A 70 -16.88 20.97 4.02
C LEU A 70 -17.84 19.78 3.99
N ASN A 71 -19.02 20.01 3.45
CA ASN A 71 -19.98 18.99 3.08
C ASN A 71 -19.82 18.66 1.60
N PHE A 72 -19.78 17.37 1.28
CA PHE A 72 -19.62 16.89 -0.09
C PHE A 72 -20.32 15.55 -0.26
N GLU A 73 -20.49 15.13 -1.51
CA GLU A 73 -21.09 13.86 -1.86
C GLU A 73 -20.14 13.03 -2.72
N ILE A 74 -20.14 11.71 -2.50
CA ILE A 74 -19.55 10.74 -3.41
C ILE A 74 -20.64 9.73 -3.79
N ASP A 75 -20.97 9.65 -5.07
CA ASP A 75 -22.06 8.78 -5.56
C ASP A 75 -23.40 8.99 -4.85
N GLY A 76 -23.72 10.26 -4.56
CA GLY A 76 -24.96 10.67 -3.88
C GLY A 76 -24.99 10.36 -2.38
N LYS A 77 -23.91 9.80 -1.82
CA LYS A 77 -23.76 9.61 -0.36
C LYS A 77 -23.12 10.85 0.23
N SER A 78 -23.67 11.34 1.34
CA SER A 78 -23.18 12.53 2.01
C SER A 78 -21.97 12.23 2.89
N HIS A 79 -21.00 13.15 2.85
CA HIS A 79 -19.77 13.13 3.62
C HIS A 79 -19.49 14.52 4.18
N GLN A 80 -18.79 14.55 5.31
CA GLN A 80 -18.34 15.77 5.94
C GLN A 80 -16.86 15.65 6.29
N ILE A 81 -16.10 16.70 6.01
CA ILE A 81 -14.70 16.82 6.39
C ILE A 81 -14.44 18.19 7.01
N TYR A 82 -13.88 18.18 8.20
CA TYR A 82 -13.43 19.39 8.90
C TYR A 82 -11.92 19.38 9.02
N ARG A 83 -11.31 20.53 8.75
CA ARG A 83 -9.88 20.74 8.93
C ARG A 83 -9.62 21.94 9.83
N GLU A 84 -8.75 21.72 10.81
CA GLU A 84 -8.16 22.75 11.65
C GLU A 84 -6.67 22.47 11.80
N ASN A 85 -5.82 23.38 11.30
CA ASN A 85 -4.38 23.16 11.18
C ASN A 85 -4.07 21.87 10.40
N ASN A 86 -3.41 20.90 11.04
CA ASN A 86 -3.09 19.59 10.47
C ASN A 86 -4.10 18.51 10.87
N PHE A 87 -5.06 18.82 11.75
CA PHE A 87 -6.07 17.87 12.17
C PHE A 87 -7.18 17.79 11.14
N ILE A 88 -7.55 16.57 10.80
CA ILE A 88 -8.64 16.28 9.87
C ILE A 88 -9.63 15.36 10.57
N TYR A 89 -10.90 15.75 10.51
CA TYR A 89 -12.03 15.00 11.05
C TYR A 89 -12.95 14.68 9.89
N TYR A 90 -13.30 13.42 9.73
CA TYR A 90 -14.15 12.95 8.64
C TYR A 90 -15.28 12.08 9.16
N THR A 91 -16.48 12.23 8.60
CA THR A 91 -17.59 11.30 8.81
C THR A 91 -18.47 11.18 7.56
N ASN A 92 -19.12 10.02 7.42
CA ASN A 92 -20.23 9.77 6.49
C ASN A 92 -21.55 9.45 7.21
N GLY A 93 -21.64 9.77 8.52
CA GLY A 93 -22.74 9.41 9.41
C GLY A 93 -22.60 8.04 10.08
N ASN A 94 -21.94 7.07 9.42
CA ASN A 94 -21.72 5.72 9.97
C ASN A 94 -20.32 5.55 10.56
N GLU A 95 -19.31 6.08 9.87
CA GLU A 95 -17.89 6.01 10.24
C GLU A 95 -17.40 7.39 10.66
N LYS A 96 -16.44 7.41 11.58
CA LYS A 96 -15.81 8.62 12.11
C LYS A 96 -14.32 8.39 12.21
N HIS A 97 -13.54 9.30 11.63
CA HIS A 97 -12.09 9.24 11.64
C HIS A 97 -11.48 10.57 12.05
N LYS A 98 -10.44 10.51 12.89
CA LYS A 98 -9.62 11.66 13.27
C LYS A 98 -8.18 11.38 12.89
N PHE A 99 -7.58 12.31 12.16
CA PHE A 99 -6.18 12.25 11.74
C PHE A 99 -5.43 13.47 12.26
N SER A 100 -4.19 13.27 12.69
CA SER A 100 -3.30 14.34 13.19
C SER A 100 -2.33 14.87 12.13
N ARG A 101 -2.26 14.22 10.96
CA ARG A 101 -1.40 14.56 9.83
C ARG A 101 -2.10 14.23 8.51
N ILE A 102 -1.69 14.93 7.47
CA ILE A 102 -2.23 14.82 6.10
C ILE A 102 -1.60 13.65 5.33
N THR A 103 -0.42 13.20 5.73
CA THR A 103 0.28 12.06 5.13
C THR A 103 -0.04 10.76 5.87
N GLY A 104 0.47 9.62 5.39
CA GLY A 104 0.33 8.34 6.07
C GLY A 104 -1.11 7.83 6.04
N GLU A 105 -1.71 7.64 7.22
CA GLU A 105 -3.05 7.06 7.37
C GLU A 105 -4.13 7.88 6.66
N TYR A 106 -4.10 9.22 6.79
CA TYR A 106 -5.08 10.07 6.11
C TYR A 106 -4.95 9.97 4.58
N ALA A 107 -3.72 9.95 4.05
CA ALA A 107 -3.49 9.84 2.61
C ALA A 107 -4.03 8.50 2.06
N LYS A 108 -3.84 7.40 2.79
CA LYS A 108 -4.41 6.08 2.45
C LYS A 108 -5.94 6.12 2.49
N PHE A 109 -6.50 6.59 3.60
CA PHE A 109 -7.95 6.73 3.80
C PHE A 109 -8.60 7.57 2.69
N PHE A 110 -8.06 8.76 2.41
CA PHE A 110 -8.57 9.63 1.34
C PHE A 110 -8.43 8.95 -0.03
N GLY A 111 -7.28 8.34 -0.31
CA GLY A 111 -7.04 7.61 -1.55
C GLY A 111 -8.08 6.50 -1.79
N GLU A 112 -8.44 5.74 -0.76
CA GLU A 112 -9.50 4.73 -0.83
C GLU A 112 -10.87 5.37 -1.07
N LEU A 113 -11.20 6.41 -0.30
CA LEU A 113 -12.46 7.15 -0.39
C LEU A 113 -12.74 7.65 -1.83
N VAL A 114 -11.72 8.20 -2.49
CA VAL A 114 -11.85 8.73 -3.86
C VAL A 114 -11.34 7.77 -4.94
N ARG A 115 -10.98 6.52 -4.61
CA ARG A 115 -10.39 5.54 -5.56
C ARG A 115 -9.15 6.10 -6.27
N PHE A 116 -8.31 6.83 -5.55
CA PHE A 116 -7.01 7.33 -5.98
C PHE A 116 -5.91 6.60 -5.20
N THR A 117 -5.51 5.44 -5.72
CA THR A 117 -4.56 4.55 -5.04
C THR A 117 -3.25 4.34 -5.81
N PRO A 118 -2.63 5.36 -6.44
CA PRO A 118 -1.26 5.21 -6.90
C PRO A 118 -0.31 5.11 -5.70
N LEU A 119 0.83 4.47 -5.90
CA LEU A 119 1.90 4.44 -4.90
C LEU A 119 3.14 5.15 -5.43
N PHE A 120 3.73 6.02 -4.60
CA PHE A 120 4.93 6.78 -4.92
C PHE A 120 6.12 6.35 -4.06
N ILE A 121 7.31 6.51 -4.64
CA ILE A 121 8.57 6.24 -3.94
C ILE A 121 9.00 7.52 -3.23
N ASN A 122 9.07 7.47 -1.91
CA ASN A 122 9.56 8.57 -1.08
C ASN A 122 11.10 8.64 -1.09
N ARG A 123 11.68 9.63 -0.40
CA ARG A 123 13.14 9.83 -0.36
C ARG A 123 13.89 8.74 0.41
N GLN A 124 13.19 7.93 1.20
CA GLN A 124 13.73 6.79 1.95
C GLN A 124 13.63 5.46 1.15
N GLU A 125 13.23 5.54 -0.13
CA GLU A 125 13.00 4.37 -0.99
C GLU A 125 11.85 3.46 -0.51
N ASP A 126 10.93 4.01 0.28
CA ASP A 126 9.67 3.37 0.65
C ASP A 126 8.55 3.76 -0.32
N VAL A 127 7.58 2.86 -0.41
CA VAL A 127 6.38 3.02 -1.21
C VAL A 127 5.26 3.52 -0.30
N GLU A 128 4.66 4.65 -0.63
CA GLU A 128 3.57 5.23 0.17
C GLU A 128 2.45 5.82 -0.70
N ALA A 129 1.27 5.92 -0.10
CA ALA A 129 0.13 6.60 -0.71
C ALA A 129 0.39 8.12 -0.72
N PRO A 130 0.23 8.80 -1.88
CA PRO A 130 0.42 10.23 -1.95
C PRO A 130 -0.72 11.00 -1.26
N PRO A 131 -0.43 12.16 -0.65
CA PRO A 131 -1.44 13.00 -0.04
C PRO A 131 -2.42 13.60 -1.08
N PRO A 132 -3.56 14.15 -0.64
CA PRO A 132 -4.66 14.59 -1.52
C PRO A 132 -4.27 15.62 -2.57
N VAL A 133 -3.20 16.38 -2.34
CA VAL A 133 -2.64 17.33 -3.31
C VAL A 133 -2.41 16.71 -4.69
N PHE A 134 -1.97 15.45 -4.75
CA PHE A 134 -1.71 14.76 -6.02
C PHE A 134 -3.00 14.31 -6.73
N TYR A 135 -4.06 14.04 -5.97
CA TYR A 135 -5.39 13.74 -6.52
C TYR A 135 -5.99 14.97 -7.20
N PHE A 136 -5.87 16.16 -6.60
CA PHE A 136 -6.49 17.39 -7.12
C PHE A 136 -5.74 18.07 -8.28
N LEU A 137 -4.50 17.67 -8.59
CA LEU A 137 -3.71 18.26 -9.69
C LEU A 137 -4.41 18.35 -11.06
N PRO A 138 -5.08 17.30 -11.58
CA PRO A 138 -5.80 17.40 -12.85
C PRO A 138 -7.12 18.18 -12.75
N PHE A 139 -7.60 18.45 -11.53
CA PHE A 139 -8.91 19.03 -11.26
C PHE A 139 -8.85 20.52 -10.87
N TYR A 140 -7.66 21.05 -10.57
CA TYR A 140 -7.47 22.44 -10.18
C TYR A 140 -6.48 23.19 -11.08
N ILE A 141 -6.94 24.30 -11.66
CA ILE A 141 -6.11 25.25 -12.40
C ILE A 141 -5.95 26.50 -11.53
N ASN A 142 -4.76 26.65 -10.94
CA ASN A 142 -4.38 27.81 -10.15
C ASN A 142 -4.10 29.03 -11.05
N GLN A 143 -4.49 30.23 -10.60
CA GLN A 143 -4.31 31.48 -11.34
C GLN A 143 -2.84 31.80 -11.69
N ASP A 144 -1.90 31.55 -10.78
CA ASP A 144 -0.51 32.02 -10.91
C ASP A 144 0.38 31.02 -11.68
N ILE A 145 0.31 29.74 -11.29
CA ILE A 145 1.21 28.71 -11.82
C ILE A 145 0.48 27.63 -12.64
N GLY A 146 -0.85 27.54 -12.55
CA GLY A 146 -1.63 26.48 -13.19
C GLY A 146 -1.71 26.62 -14.71
N TRP A 147 -1.45 27.81 -15.22
CA TRP A 147 -1.54 28.15 -16.64
C TRP A 147 -0.19 28.15 -17.38
N THR A 148 0.90 27.91 -16.67
CA THR A 148 2.27 27.84 -17.24
C THR A 148 2.79 26.41 -17.35
N ASP A 149 2.38 25.52 -16.46
CA ASP A 149 2.69 24.09 -16.49
C ASP A 149 1.44 23.24 -16.11
N THR A 150 1.42 22.00 -16.57
CA THR A 150 0.27 21.10 -16.52
C THR A 150 0.08 20.35 -15.21
N TRP A 151 1.15 20.16 -14.45
CA TRP A 151 1.15 19.40 -13.19
C TRP A 151 1.70 20.22 -12.03
N ASN A 152 1.45 21.53 -12.08
CA ASN A 152 1.74 22.49 -11.02
C ASN A 152 0.43 23.22 -10.68
N GLY A 153 0.17 23.41 -9.40
CA GLY A 153 -1.07 24.02 -8.90
C GLY A 153 -1.07 24.27 -7.39
N PHE A 154 -0.08 23.73 -6.69
CA PHE A 154 0.09 23.83 -5.24
C PHE A 154 1.52 24.23 -4.91
N ALA A 155 1.78 24.55 -3.64
CA ALA A 155 3.11 24.92 -3.17
C ALA A 155 4.16 23.86 -3.53
N LYS A 156 5.35 24.30 -3.95
CA LYS A 156 6.44 23.41 -4.41
C LYS A 156 6.84 22.41 -3.33
N GLN A 157 6.85 22.83 -2.08
CA GLN A 157 7.19 22.00 -0.93
C GLN A 157 6.31 20.74 -0.88
N SER A 158 5.01 20.90 -1.11
CA SER A 158 4.00 19.81 -1.11
C SER A 158 4.13 18.83 -2.28
N LEU A 159 4.92 19.17 -3.31
CA LEU A 159 5.14 18.34 -4.49
C LEU A 159 6.54 17.71 -4.55
N THR A 160 7.41 17.99 -3.57
CA THR A 160 8.83 17.57 -3.58
C THR A 160 9.17 16.49 -2.55
N GLN A 161 8.17 15.95 -1.84
CA GLN A 161 8.35 14.86 -0.88
C GLN A 161 8.72 13.51 -1.53
N PHE A 162 8.42 13.36 -2.83
CA PHE A 162 8.66 12.15 -3.60
C PHE A 162 9.81 12.28 -4.60
N HIS A 163 10.31 11.14 -5.06
CA HIS A 163 11.24 11.08 -6.17
C HIS A 163 10.65 11.76 -7.42
N SER A 164 11.49 12.39 -8.24
CA SER A 164 11.08 13.23 -9.39
C SER A 164 10.24 12.50 -10.45
N SER A 165 10.24 11.16 -10.42
CA SER A 165 9.44 10.31 -11.29
C SER A 165 7.93 10.30 -10.97
N TRP A 166 7.49 10.91 -9.86
CA TRP A 166 6.07 10.91 -9.45
C TRP A 166 5.13 11.43 -10.54
N LYS A 167 5.53 12.46 -11.31
CA LYS A 167 4.71 13.01 -12.41
C LYS A 167 4.38 11.93 -13.44
N ASN A 168 5.36 11.08 -13.77
CA ASN A 168 5.16 10.00 -14.73
C ASN A 168 4.17 8.96 -14.21
N ILE A 169 4.30 8.56 -12.93
CA ILE A 169 3.40 7.60 -12.29
C ILE A 169 1.97 8.17 -12.21
N LEU A 170 1.84 9.44 -11.81
CA LEU A 170 0.55 10.12 -11.70
C LEU A 170 -0.19 10.18 -13.04
N VAL A 171 0.49 10.59 -14.11
CA VAL A 171 -0.11 10.68 -15.44
C VAL A 171 -0.51 9.30 -15.93
N LYS A 172 0.31 8.26 -15.72
CA LYS A 172 -0.03 6.88 -16.07
C LYS A 172 -1.27 6.39 -15.32
N PHE A 173 -1.39 6.72 -14.03
CA PHE A 173 -2.54 6.39 -13.21
C PHE A 173 -3.83 7.02 -13.77
N PHE A 174 -3.86 8.35 -13.92
CA PHE A 174 -5.05 9.03 -14.42
C PHE A 174 -5.42 8.63 -15.85
N SER A 175 -4.43 8.30 -16.67
CA SER A 175 -4.62 7.82 -18.05
C SER A 175 -5.01 6.34 -18.13
N GLY A 176 -5.21 5.67 -16.99
CA GLY A 176 -5.63 4.27 -16.91
C GLY A 176 -4.59 3.26 -17.42
N TYR A 177 -3.32 3.64 -17.52
CA TYR A 177 -2.25 2.72 -17.95
C TYR A 177 -1.90 1.71 -16.85
N THR A 178 -2.12 2.07 -15.59
CA THR A 178 -1.79 1.24 -14.43
C THR A 178 -3.05 0.63 -13.82
N THR A 179 -2.84 -0.34 -12.95
CA THR A 179 -3.86 -1.05 -12.17
C THR A 179 -3.42 -1.19 -10.71
N PRO A 180 -4.28 -1.66 -9.80
CA PRO A 180 -3.83 -2.12 -8.49
C PRO A 180 -2.67 -3.14 -8.58
N GLU A 181 -2.73 -4.10 -9.51
CA GLU A 181 -1.68 -5.10 -9.69
C GLU A 181 -0.34 -4.48 -10.09
N TYR A 182 -0.34 -3.40 -10.91
CA TYR A 182 0.89 -2.67 -11.24
C TYR A 182 1.64 -2.19 -10.00
N PHE A 183 0.92 -1.66 -9.00
CA PHE A 183 1.53 -1.13 -7.78
C PHE A 183 1.95 -2.23 -6.82
N GLN A 184 1.22 -3.35 -6.76
CA GLN A 184 1.66 -4.55 -6.02
C GLN A 184 2.97 -5.12 -6.57
N LEU A 185 3.14 -5.13 -7.90
CA LEU A 185 4.41 -5.54 -8.52
C LEU A 185 5.54 -4.55 -8.22
N GLU A 186 5.27 -3.24 -8.23
CA GLU A 186 6.26 -2.22 -7.86
C GLU A 186 6.74 -2.38 -6.42
N GLU A 187 5.82 -2.61 -5.48
CA GLU A 187 6.13 -2.84 -4.07
C GLU A 187 7.03 -4.07 -3.88
N LYS A 188 6.70 -5.20 -4.52
CA LYS A 188 7.54 -6.41 -4.53
C LYS A 188 8.94 -6.14 -5.09
N ILE A 189 9.05 -5.40 -6.19
CA ILE A 189 10.35 -5.03 -6.78
C ILE A 189 11.19 -4.21 -5.79
N ILE A 190 10.57 -3.27 -5.08
CA ILE A 190 11.26 -2.43 -4.09
C ILE A 190 11.68 -3.23 -2.87
N GLN A 191 10.86 -4.17 -2.41
CA GLN A 191 11.23 -5.08 -1.33
C GLN A 191 12.47 -5.92 -1.69
N LEU A 192 12.49 -6.53 -2.88
CA LEU A 192 13.64 -7.31 -3.36
C LEU A 192 14.92 -6.45 -3.42
N LYS A 193 14.82 -5.18 -3.84
CA LYS A 193 15.97 -4.26 -3.85
C LYS A 193 16.49 -3.97 -2.45
N LYS A 194 15.61 -3.84 -1.44
CA LYS A 194 16.03 -3.63 -0.05
C LYS A 194 16.74 -4.85 0.51
N GLU A 195 16.24 -6.05 0.19
CA GLU A 195 16.89 -7.31 0.56
C GLU A 195 18.28 -7.42 -0.09
N GLU A 196 18.42 -7.09 -1.38
CA GLU A 196 19.72 -7.03 -2.06
C GLU A 196 20.68 -6.03 -1.42
N LYS A 197 20.19 -4.85 -1.02
CA LYS A 197 21.01 -3.84 -0.34
C LYS A 197 21.53 -4.36 0.99
N LYS A 198 20.68 -5.01 1.80
CA LYS A 198 21.07 -5.64 3.06
C LYS A 198 22.11 -6.74 2.86
N SER A 199 21.94 -7.59 1.85
CA SER A 199 22.92 -8.64 1.51
C SER A 199 24.28 -8.05 1.12
N LYS A 200 24.30 -6.96 0.34
CA LYS A 200 25.54 -6.25 -0.03
C LYS A 200 26.22 -5.63 1.20
N GLU A 201 25.47 -4.97 2.07
CA GLU A 201 25.98 -4.40 3.33
C GLU A 201 26.62 -5.48 4.23
N LYS A 202 26.00 -6.67 4.33
CA LYS A 202 26.60 -7.80 5.06
C LYS A 202 27.91 -8.29 4.43
N ILE A 203 27.97 -8.39 3.10
CA ILE A 203 29.20 -8.79 2.40
C ILE A 203 30.32 -7.77 2.65
N GLU A 204 30.00 -6.47 2.63
CA GLU A 204 30.94 -5.39 2.91
C GLU A 204 31.46 -5.47 4.35
N GLN A 205 30.58 -5.63 5.34
CA GLN A 205 30.97 -5.85 6.74
C GLN A 205 31.90 -7.07 6.91
N LEU A 206 31.62 -8.17 6.20
CA LEU A 206 32.50 -9.35 6.23
C LEU A 206 33.86 -9.09 5.59
N ASN A 207 33.93 -8.26 4.54
CA ASN A 207 35.21 -7.84 3.95
C ASN A 207 36.03 -7.01 4.95
N ASP A 208 35.39 -6.09 5.67
CA ASP A 208 36.06 -5.26 6.68
C ASP A 208 36.63 -6.11 7.82
N VAL A 209 35.84 -7.08 8.32
CA VAL A 209 36.31 -8.02 9.35
C VAL A 209 37.46 -8.87 8.82
N GLU A 210 37.41 -9.32 7.57
CA GLU A 210 38.51 -10.08 6.95
C GLU A 210 39.82 -9.28 6.88
N ILE A 211 39.74 -7.97 6.59
CA ILE A 211 40.89 -7.06 6.62
C ILE A 211 41.45 -6.97 8.04
N ILE A 212 40.61 -6.71 9.03
CA ILE A 212 41.03 -6.60 10.44
C ILE A 212 41.72 -7.89 10.91
N ILE A 213 41.16 -9.05 10.58
CA ILE A 213 41.74 -10.35 10.90
C ILE A 213 43.14 -10.47 10.25
N ARG A 214 43.27 -10.16 8.96
CA ARG A 214 44.57 -10.22 8.26
C ARG A 214 45.62 -9.27 8.84
N GLU A 215 45.23 -8.08 9.30
CA GLU A 215 46.14 -7.06 9.84
C GLU A 215 46.59 -7.34 11.29
N ASN A 216 45.77 -8.02 12.09
CA ASN A 216 46.01 -8.22 13.53
C ASN A 216 46.51 -9.63 13.90
N LEU A 217 46.53 -10.57 12.96
CA LEU A 217 47.10 -11.89 13.19
C LEU A 217 48.60 -11.90 12.87
N PRO A 218 49.46 -12.38 13.79
CA PRO A 218 50.88 -12.50 13.51
C PRO A 218 51.10 -13.46 12.35
N SER A 219 51.83 -13.01 11.33
CA SER A 219 52.35 -13.83 10.25
C SER A 219 53.46 -14.75 10.78
N HIS A 220 53.12 -15.69 11.66
CA HIS A 220 54.03 -16.77 11.98
C HIS A 220 53.95 -17.80 10.86
N ASN A 221 54.99 -17.84 10.02
CA ASN A 221 55.28 -18.95 9.13
C ASN A 221 55.61 -20.18 9.99
N PHE A 222 54.59 -20.84 10.55
CA PHE A 222 54.75 -22.20 11.03
C PHE A 222 54.76 -23.11 9.80
N SER A 223 55.92 -23.71 9.50
CA SER A 223 56.02 -24.78 8.52
C SER A 223 55.38 -26.03 9.10
N PHE A 224 54.06 -26.16 8.95
CA PHE A 224 53.39 -27.44 9.11
C PHE A 224 53.58 -28.26 7.84
N ASP A 225 53.78 -29.56 7.96
CA ASP A 225 53.74 -30.46 6.81
C ASP A 225 52.31 -30.44 6.23
N GLU A 226 52.18 -30.28 4.91
CA GLU A 226 50.88 -30.16 4.22
C GLU A 226 50.01 -31.42 4.43
N SER A 227 50.65 -32.55 4.71
CA SER A 227 50.02 -33.84 4.99
C SER A 227 49.26 -33.82 6.33
N GLU A 228 49.92 -33.42 7.43
CA GLU A 228 49.32 -33.31 8.76
C GLU A 228 48.20 -32.25 8.80
N PHE A 229 48.30 -31.20 7.98
CA PHE A 229 47.25 -30.19 7.83
C PHE A 229 45.98 -30.77 7.18
N ASN A 230 46.11 -31.52 6.09
CA ASN A 230 44.97 -32.12 5.38
C ASN A 230 44.26 -33.18 6.23
N ASP A 231 45.00 -33.95 7.02
CA ASP A 231 44.43 -34.95 7.91
C ASP A 231 43.56 -34.31 9.01
N ILE A 232 44.03 -33.21 9.61
CA ILE A 232 43.27 -32.48 10.64
C ILE A 232 42.08 -31.73 10.01
N GLU A 233 42.23 -31.14 8.81
CA GLU A 233 41.10 -30.51 8.12
C GLU A 233 39.99 -31.54 7.82
N ASN A 234 40.37 -32.74 7.38
CA ASN A 234 39.42 -33.83 7.18
C ASN A 234 38.76 -34.28 8.49
N GLU A 235 39.52 -34.39 9.58
CA GLU A 235 38.98 -34.79 10.89
C GLU A 235 38.04 -33.73 11.51
N LEU A 236 38.33 -32.44 11.32
CA LEU A 236 37.43 -31.35 11.75
C LEU A 236 36.18 -31.25 10.88
N GLN A 237 36.28 -31.48 9.57
CA GLN A 237 35.10 -31.61 8.69
C GLN A 237 34.25 -32.80 9.09
N GLN A 238 34.87 -33.95 9.39
CA GLN A 238 34.18 -35.12 9.91
C GLN A 238 33.48 -34.81 11.24
N LEU A 239 34.10 -34.03 12.12
CA LEU A 239 33.46 -33.61 13.38
C LEU A 239 32.24 -32.72 13.14
N ASP A 240 32.31 -31.72 12.26
CA ASP A 240 31.15 -30.88 11.90
C ASP A 240 30.02 -31.74 11.29
N GLU A 241 30.36 -32.68 10.42
CA GLU A 241 29.39 -33.59 9.81
C GLU A 241 28.74 -34.52 10.85
N LEU A 242 29.54 -35.08 11.78
CA LEU A 242 29.02 -35.89 12.89
C LEU A 242 28.10 -35.10 13.82
N LEU A 243 28.41 -33.83 14.12
CA LEU A 243 27.57 -32.96 14.95
C LEU A 243 26.26 -32.58 14.25
N ARG A 244 26.29 -32.32 12.94
CA ARG A 244 25.07 -32.12 12.13
C ARG A 244 24.21 -33.37 12.10
N GLN A 245 24.82 -34.53 11.85
CA GLN A 245 24.13 -35.81 11.88
C GLN A 245 23.52 -36.08 13.27
N GLU A 246 24.24 -35.83 14.36
CA GLU A 246 23.70 -35.96 15.72
C GLU A 246 22.46 -35.08 15.93
N SER A 247 22.52 -33.82 15.51
CA SER A 247 21.40 -32.87 15.60
C SER A 247 20.18 -33.34 14.80
N ASP A 248 20.38 -33.81 13.57
CA ASP A 248 19.29 -34.30 12.72
C ASP A 248 18.68 -35.60 13.24
N TRP A 249 19.50 -36.55 13.69
CA TRP A 249 19.02 -37.78 14.34
C TRP A 249 18.30 -37.49 15.66
N ALA A 250 18.76 -36.51 16.45
CA ALA A 250 18.08 -36.10 17.68
C ALA A 250 16.69 -35.48 17.41
N LYS A 251 16.56 -34.67 16.34
CA LYS A 251 15.26 -34.15 15.89
C LYS A 251 14.33 -35.29 15.46
N GLN A 252 14.81 -36.22 14.62
CA GLN A 252 14.03 -37.37 14.17
C GLN A 252 13.61 -38.25 15.36
N LEU A 253 14.50 -38.51 16.32
CA LEU A 253 14.19 -39.24 17.55
C LEU A 253 13.08 -38.57 18.36
N SER A 254 13.12 -37.23 18.46
CA SER A 254 12.07 -36.45 19.14
C SER A 254 10.72 -36.60 18.44
N GLN A 255 10.70 -36.48 17.11
CA GLN A 255 9.49 -36.67 16.30
C GLN A 255 8.90 -38.07 16.47
N TYR A 256 9.72 -39.12 16.34
CA TYR A 256 9.25 -40.50 16.50
C TYR A 256 8.80 -40.84 17.92
N LYS A 257 9.46 -40.30 18.95
CA LYS A 257 8.96 -40.42 20.34
C LYS A 257 7.61 -39.71 20.50
N SER A 258 7.46 -38.51 19.97
CA SER A 258 6.19 -37.76 20.02
C SER A 258 5.06 -38.53 19.33
N ASN A 259 5.30 -39.04 18.12
CA ASN A 259 4.33 -39.85 17.38
C ASN A 259 3.96 -41.12 18.16
N LYS A 260 4.93 -41.80 18.76
CA LYS A 260 4.66 -42.97 19.61
C LYS A 260 3.78 -42.63 20.81
N TYR A 261 4.04 -41.51 21.50
CA TYR A 261 3.21 -41.05 22.61
C TYR A 261 1.78 -40.75 22.17
N PHE A 262 1.63 -40.09 21.02
CA PHE A 262 0.32 -39.81 20.43
C PHE A 262 -0.44 -41.09 20.08
N LEU A 263 0.21 -42.05 19.41
CA LEU A 263 -0.39 -43.35 19.09
C LEU A 263 -0.77 -44.14 20.36
N LYS A 264 0.07 -44.11 21.40
CA LYS A 264 -0.26 -44.71 22.70
C LYS A 264 -1.50 -44.10 23.33
N SER A 265 -1.61 -42.78 23.35
CA SER A 265 -2.78 -42.08 23.89
C SER A 265 -4.05 -42.45 23.13
N GLN A 266 -3.98 -42.58 21.80
CA GLN A 266 -5.10 -43.08 21.01
C GLN A 266 -5.45 -44.54 21.34
N SER A 267 -4.45 -45.41 21.48
CA SER A 267 -4.69 -46.82 21.85
C SER A 267 -5.35 -46.93 23.23
N GLU A 268 -4.90 -46.11 24.20
CA GLU A 268 -5.52 -46.00 25.54
C GLU A 268 -6.96 -45.50 25.46
N TYR A 269 -7.25 -44.49 24.63
CA TYR A 269 -8.62 -44.00 24.43
C TYR A 269 -9.53 -45.07 23.82
N ILE A 270 -9.07 -45.78 22.79
CA ILE A 270 -9.82 -46.89 22.17
C ILE A 270 -10.02 -48.02 23.18
N GLU A 271 -9.04 -48.32 24.03
CA GLU A 271 -9.17 -49.30 25.09
C GLU A 271 -10.28 -48.94 26.08
N GLN A 272 -10.36 -47.68 26.50
CA GLN A 272 -11.47 -47.19 27.34
C GLN A 272 -12.82 -47.30 26.62
N ALA A 273 -12.88 -46.97 25.33
CA ALA A 273 -14.09 -47.10 24.53
C ALA A 273 -14.55 -48.58 24.40
N ILE A 274 -13.61 -49.51 24.24
CA ILE A 274 -13.90 -50.96 24.21
C ILE A 274 -14.48 -51.43 25.54
N LEU A 275 -13.93 -50.97 26.67
CA LEU A 275 -14.42 -51.29 28.01
C LEU A 275 -15.83 -50.72 28.22
N SER A 276 -16.06 -49.46 27.86
CA SER A 276 -17.39 -48.82 27.94
C SER A 276 -18.43 -49.54 27.08
N LEU A 277 -18.09 -49.95 25.86
CA LEU A 277 -19.01 -50.70 25.00
C LEU A 277 -19.32 -52.09 25.56
N GLU A 278 -18.39 -52.71 26.30
CA GLU A 278 -18.64 -53.97 26.99
C GLU A 278 -19.61 -53.77 28.16
N GLU A 279 -19.41 -52.73 28.96
CA GLU A 279 -20.31 -52.36 30.05
C GLU A 279 -21.72 -52.03 29.53
N ASP A 280 -21.81 -51.26 28.43
CA ASP A 280 -23.07 -50.93 27.76
C ASP A 280 -23.79 -52.19 27.25
N TYR A 281 -23.04 -53.15 26.69
CA TYR A 281 -23.61 -54.42 26.24
C TYR A 281 -24.13 -55.28 27.39
N LEU A 282 -23.36 -55.39 28.48
CA LEU A 282 -23.77 -56.11 29.69
C LEU A 282 -25.02 -55.48 30.29
N PHE A 283 -25.02 -54.16 30.48
CA PHE A 283 -26.16 -53.41 30.99
C PHE A 283 -27.40 -53.60 30.11
N ALA A 284 -27.29 -53.44 28.79
CA ALA A 284 -28.41 -53.64 27.87
C ALA A 284 -28.94 -55.08 27.87
N THR A 285 -28.10 -56.06 28.23
CA THR A 285 -28.50 -57.47 28.31
C THR A 285 -29.23 -57.79 29.62
N GLU A 286 -28.82 -57.18 30.73
CA GLU A 286 -29.44 -57.35 32.05
C GLU A 286 -30.71 -56.50 32.22
N TYR A 287 -30.83 -55.40 31.48
CA TYR A 287 -31.99 -54.50 31.54
C TYR A 287 -33.19 -55.06 30.75
N LEU A 288 -34.25 -55.42 31.48
CA LEU A 288 -35.41 -56.13 30.92
C LEU A 288 -36.44 -55.24 30.19
N GLU A 289 -36.29 -53.91 30.24
CA GLU A 289 -37.20 -53.01 29.53
C GLU A 289 -36.83 -52.84 28.06
N ASN A 290 -37.83 -52.53 27.23
CA ASN A 290 -37.69 -52.42 25.78
C ASN A 290 -37.00 -51.12 25.31
N GLU A 291 -36.84 -50.14 26.21
CA GLU A 291 -36.23 -48.84 25.91
C GLU A 291 -35.24 -48.44 27.00
N VAL A 292 -34.08 -47.91 26.60
CA VAL A 292 -33.03 -47.41 27.48
C VAL A 292 -32.82 -45.93 27.21
N LYS A 293 -32.92 -45.11 28.25
CA LYS A 293 -32.63 -43.68 28.15
C LYS A 293 -31.12 -43.44 28.26
N CYS A 294 -30.52 -42.80 27.26
CA CYS A 294 -29.12 -42.41 27.31
C CYS A 294 -28.90 -41.37 28.42
N PRO A 295 -28.00 -41.61 29.40
CA PRO A 295 -27.72 -40.66 30.47
C PRO A 295 -26.99 -39.40 29.97
N THR A 296 -26.31 -39.48 28.82
CA THR A 296 -25.50 -38.38 28.26
C THR A 296 -26.33 -37.39 27.45
N CYS A 297 -27.28 -37.85 26.64
CA CYS A 297 -28.06 -36.99 25.73
C CYS A 297 -29.58 -37.04 25.95
N GLY A 298 -30.07 -37.93 26.82
CA GLY A 298 -31.49 -38.05 27.16
C GLY A 298 -32.36 -38.76 26.12
N VAL A 299 -31.79 -39.24 25.01
CA VAL A 299 -32.50 -39.97 23.95
C VAL A 299 -32.88 -41.38 24.42
N PHE A 300 -34.09 -41.84 24.07
CA PHE A 300 -34.53 -43.21 24.31
C PHE A 300 -34.14 -44.11 23.12
N HIS A 301 -33.39 -45.18 23.42
CA HIS A 301 -32.96 -46.18 22.45
C HIS A 301 -33.74 -47.47 22.64
N LYS A 302 -34.13 -48.13 21.55
CA LYS A 302 -34.76 -49.45 21.61
C LYS A 302 -33.74 -50.51 22.05
N ASN A 303 -34.06 -51.29 23.09
CA ASN A 303 -33.22 -52.38 23.58
C ASN A 303 -33.50 -53.70 22.83
N SER A 304 -33.46 -53.65 21.50
CA SER A 304 -33.71 -54.84 20.67
C SER A 304 -32.47 -55.73 20.57
N ALA A 305 -32.66 -56.99 20.16
CA ALA A 305 -31.54 -57.89 19.82
C ALA A 305 -30.62 -57.28 18.73
N PHE A 306 -31.19 -56.55 17.78
CA PHE A 306 -30.42 -55.86 16.73
C PHE A 306 -29.55 -54.74 17.30
N ASN A 307 -30.08 -53.92 18.22
CA ASN A 307 -29.32 -52.84 18.87
C ASN A 307 -28.17 -53.40 19.72
N ARG A 308 -28.39 -54.48 20.46
CA ARG A 308 -27.33 -55.17 21.23
C ARG A 308 -26.25 -55.76 20.32
N ALA A 309 -26.65 -56.34 19.18
CA ALA A 309 -25.70 -56.81 18.18
C ALA A 309 -24.87 -55.67 17.55
N SER A 310 -25.46 -54.47 17.40
CA SER A 310 -24.74 -53.27 16.93
C SER A 310 -23.64 -52.86 17.90
N ILE A 311 -23.90 -52.86 19.22
CA ILE A 311 -22.89 -52.54 20.25
C ILE A 311 -21.70 -53.51 20.15
N LEU A 312 -21.96 -54.82 20.01
CA LEU A 312 -20.91 -55.83 19.81
C LEU A 312 -20.13 -55.62 18.50
N ALA A 313 -20.83 -55.27 17.41
CA ALA A 313 -20.18 -55.00 16.13
C ALA A 313 -19.25 -53.78 16.22
N ASP A 314 -19.66 -52.73 16.92
CA ASP A 314 -18.83 -51.54 17.14
C ASP A 314 -17.66 -51.83 18.06
N LYS A 315 -17.86 -52.61 19.13
CA LYS A 315 -16.76 -53.14 19.98
C LYS A 315 -15.75 -53.92 19.14
N GLN A 316 -16.21 -54.80 18.24
CA GLN A 316 -15.34 -55.60 17.39
C GLN A 316 -14.54 -54.75 16.38
N LYS A 317 -15.12 -53.67 15.85
CA LYS A 317 -14.39 -52.68 15.03
C LYS A 317 -13.29 -52.01 15.86
N MET A 318 -13.63 -51.53 17.05
CA MET A 318 -12.66 -50.89 17.95
C MET A 318 -11.50 -51.82 18.33
N ILE A 319 -11.77 -53.11 18.57
CA ILE A 319 -10.71 -54.11 18.81
C ILE A 319 -9.76 -54.26 17.61
N LYS A 320 -10.28 -54.25 16.37
CA LYS A 320 -9.44 -54.30 15.17
C LYS A 320 -8.59 -53.05 15.04
N GLU A 321 -9.17 -51.89 15.34
CA GLU A 321 -8.48 -50.61 15.28
C GLU A 321 -7.38 -50.49 16.34
N LYS A 322 -7.64 -50.96 17.57
CA LYS A 322 -6.61 -51.09 18.62
C LYS A 322 -5.44 -51.95 18.16
N LYS A 323 -5.70 -53.14 17.59
CA LYS A 323 -4.64 -54.02 17.06
C LYS A 323 -3.81 -53.34 15.97
N TYR A 324 -4.44 -52.52 15.13
CA TYR A 324 -3.75 -51.75 14.11
C TYR A 324 -2.86 -50.66 14.76
N LEU A 325 -3.38 -49.89 15.71
CA LEU A 325 -2.58 -48.91 16.47
C LEU A 325 -1.39 -49.56 17.19
N ASP A 326 -1.59 -50.72 17.83
CA ASP A 326 -0.52 -51.45 18.51
C ASP A 326 0.58 -51.87 17.52
N SER A 327 0.21 -52.28 16.30
CA SER A 327 1.19 -52.60 15.25
C SER A 327 2.01 -51.38 14.82
N LEU A 328 1.38 -50.20 14.72
CA LEU A 328 2.06 -48.93 14.42
C LEU A 328 2.98 -48.52 15.57
N ILE A 329 2.57 -48.70 16.83
CA ILE A 329 3.39 -48.43 18.01
C ILE A 329 4.64 -49.34 18.01
N SER A 330 4.49 -50.63 17.68
CA SER A 330 5.61 -51.56 17.56
C SER A 330 6.57 -51.15 16.44
N GLN A 331 6.07 -50.76 15.27
CA GLN A 331 6.90 -50.27 14.17
C GLN A 331 7.66 -49.00 14.58
N GLN A 332 6.98 -48.06 15.22
CA GLN A 332 7.58 -46.82 15.71
C GLN A 332 8.69 -47.08 16.74
N GLN A 333 8.55 -48.15 17.53
CA GLN A 333 9.55 -48.55 18.51
C GLN A 333 10.81 -49.15 17.87
N ILE A 334 10.68 -49.89 16.77
CA ILE A 334 11.82 -50.39 15.98
C ILE A 334 12.61 -49.20 15.42
N GLU A 335 11.93 -48.22 14.82
CA GLU A 335 12.58 -47.01 14.26
C GLU A 335 13.33 -46.20 15.33
N ILE A 336 12.75 -46.05 16.53
CA ILE A 336 13.40 -45.41 17.68
C ILE A 336 14.68 -46.16 18.07
N GLN A 337 14.66 -47.49 18.07
CA GLN A 337 15.81 -48.31 18.45
C GLN A 337 16.94 -48.19 17.42
N GLU A 338 16.61 -48.18 16.13
CA GLU A 338 17.58 -47.95 15.06
C GLU A 338 18.27 -46.59 15.16
N ILE A 339 17.52 -45.52 15.45
CA ILE A 339 18.12 -44.17 15.61
C ILE A 339 18.98 -44.08 16.87
N ASN A 340 18.57 -44.71 17.98
CA ASN A 340 19.41 -44.73 19.18
C ASN A 340 20.74 -45.45 18.94
N ASN A 341 20.75 -46.53 18.15
CA ASN A 341 21.99 -47.21 17.76
C ASN A 341 22.88 -46.27 16.94
N LYS A 342 22.33 -45.59 15.93
CA LYS A 342 23.07 -44.59 15.12
C LYS A 342 23.62 -43.45 15.98
N LEU A 343 22.84 -42.95 16.93
CA LEU A 343 23.28 -41.88 17.86
C LEU A 343 24.41 -42.35 18.77
N ASN A 344 24.37 -43.58 19.27
CA ASN A 344 25.45 -44.14 20.09
C ASN A 344 26.76 -44.26 19.29
N GLU A 345 26.68 -44.76 18.04
CA GLU A 345 27.85 -44.83 17.15
C GLU A 345 28.46 -43.43 16.88
N ILE A 346 27.63 -42.42 16.65
CA ILE A 346 28.10 -41.03 16.45
C ILE A 346 28.73 -40.48 17.73
N LYS A 347 28.14 -40.72 18.90
CA LYS A 347 28.68 -40.27 20.19
C LYS A 347 30.03 -40.88 20.51
N ASP A 348 30.23 -42.16 20.19
CA ASP A 348 31.52 -42.82 20.40
C ASP A 348 32.60 -42.22 19.48
N LYS A 349 32.26 -41.89 18.23
CA LYS A 349 33.17 -41.20 17.30
C LYS A 349 33.53 -39.78 17.77
N ILE A 350 32.54 -39.00 18.22
CA ILE A 350 32.76 -37.66 18.80
C ILE A 350 33.66 -37.74 20.04
N LYS A 351 33.41 -38.71 20.92
CA LYS A 351 34.20 -38.93 22.13
C LYS A 351 35.65 -39.30 21.81
N TYR A 352 35.86 -40.16 20.80
CA TYR A 352 37.20 -40.51 20.33
C TYR A 352 37.98 -39.28 19.84
N LEU A 353 37.37 -38.45 18.98
CA LEU A 353 37.99 -37.22 18.47
C LEU A 353 38.30 -36.23 19.60
N ASN A 354 37.37 -36.04 20.55
CA ASN A 354 37.61 -35.17 21.70
C ASN A 354 38.80 -35.62 22.54
N ILE A 355 38.92 -36.92 22.85
CA ILE A 355 40.04 -37.46 23.63
C ILE A 355 41.37 -37.29 22.89
N LYS A 356 41.39 -37.52 21.57
CA LYS A 356 42.58 -37.37 20.72
C LYS A 356 43.21 -35.98 20.85
N TYR A 357 42.38 -34.93 20.80
CA TYR A 357 42.86 -33.55 20.86
C TYR A 357 43.09 -33.01 22.28
N GLN A 358 42.39 -33.56 23.30
CA GLN A 358 42.60 -33.18 24.70
C GLN A 358 43.99 -33.59 25.24
N LEU A 359 44.62 -34.61 24.63
CA LEU A 359 45.95 -35.12 24.99
C LEU A 359 47.12 -34.30 24.39
N GLN A 360 46.87 -33.33 23.51
CA GLN A 360 47.90 -32.57 22.76
C GLN A 360 47.95 -31.06 23.13
N GLY A 361 47.60 -30.70 24.37
CA GLY A 361 47.22 -29.33 24.79
C GLY A 361 48.08 -28.12 24.34
N GLU A 362 49.41 -28.19 24.35
CA GLU A 362 50.25 -27.05 23.91
C GLU A 362 50.36 -26.95 22.38
N ILE A 363 50.46 -28.08 21.69
CA ILE A 363 50.42 -28.17 20.23
C ILE A 363 49.06 -27.66 19.75
N PHE A 364 47.98 -28.08 20.41
CA PHE A 364 46.61 -27.69 20.09
C PHE A 364 46.36 -26.18 20.18
N ASN A 365 46.92 -25.46 21.18
CA ASN A 365 46.79 -24.01 21.28
C ASN A 365 47.51 -23.26 20.15
N ASN A 366 48.73 -23.69 19.78
CA ASN A 366 49.45 -23.12 18.64
C ASN A 366 48.76 -23.47 17.30
N TYR A 367 48.16 -24.65 17.20
CA TYR A 367 47.33 -25.07 16.07
C TYR A 367 46.04 -24.26 15.94
N LEU A 368 45.33 -23.98 17.04
CA LEU A 368 44.14 -23.12 17.07
C LEU A 368 44.46 -21.73 16.51
N ILE A 369 45.61 -21.15 16.86
CA ILE A 369 46.03 -19.83 16.35
C ILE A 369 46.24 -19.84 14.83
N GLY A 370 46.72 -20.94 14.24
CA GLY A 370 46.90 -21.10 12.79
C GLY A 370 45.65 -21.53 12.00
N ILE A 371 44.78 -22.34 12.62
CA ILE A 371 43.57 -22.91 12.00
C ILE A 371 42.38 -21.93 12.05
N THR A 372 42.22 -21.20 13.17
CA THR A 372 41.08 -20.29 13.37
C THR A 372 40.92 -19.27 12.22
N PRO A 373 41.98 -18.61 11.73
CA PRO A 373 41.86 -17.68 10.61
C PRO A 373 41.42 -18.35 9.30
N ARG A 374 41.89 -19.58 9.03
CA ARG A 374 41.50 -20.36 7.84
C ARG A 374 40.04 -20.81 7.90
N LEU A 375 39.58 -21.31 9.06
CA LEU A 375 38.18 -21.70 9.27
C LEU A 375 37.24 -20.49 9.21
N VAL A 376 37.63 -19.36 9.79
CA VAL A 376 36.88 -18.10 9.70
C VAL A 376 36.79 -17.63 8.25
N ASN A 377 37.90 -17.66 7.49
CA ASN A 377 37.88 -17.34 6.06
C ASN A 377 36.95 -18.28 5.26
N LYS A 378 36.97 -19.59 5.52
CA LYS A 378 36.07 -20.56 4.87
C LYS A 378 34.60 -20.26 5.19
N SER A 379 34.31 -19.93 6.45
CA SER A 379 32.98 -19.53 6.90
C SER A 379 32.52 -18.23 6.24
N PHE A 380 33.41 -17.24 6.13
CA PHE A 380 33.14 -15.99 5.42
C PHE A 380 32.87 -16.22 3.94
N LEU A 381 33.64 -17.08 3.27
CA LEU A 381 33.39 -17.47 1.88
C LEU A 381 32.02 -18.11 1.72
N GLN A 382 31.62 -19.02 2.61
CA GLN A 382 30.29 -19.64 2.57
C GLN A 382 29.16 -18.62 2.75
N ILE A 383 29.27 -17.72 3.73
CA ILE A 383 28.26 -16.67 3.95
C ILE A 383 28.21 -15.72 2.73
N LYS A 384 29.37 -15.28 2.21
CA LYS A 384 29.44 -14.44 1.01
C LYS A 384 28.82 -15.15 -0.20
N MET A 385 29.03 -16.46 -0.37
CA MET A 385 28.38 -17.24 -1.43
C MET A 385 26.86 -17.29 -1.28
N GLN A 386 26.35 -17.52 -0.07
CA GLN A 386 24.91 -17.52 0.21
C GLN A 386 24.28 -16.16 -0.08
N GLU A 387 24.87 -15.08 0.41
CA GLU A 387 24.38 -13.72 0.18
C GLU A 387 24.48 -13.32 -1.31
N ASN A 388 25.53 -13.74 -2.03
CA ASN A 388 25.61 -13.54 -3.48
C ASN A 388 24.54 -14.32 -4.24
N ASN A 389 24.24 -15.56 -3.84
CA ASN A 389 23.17 -16.35 -4.46
C ASN A 389 21.81 -15.67 -4.27
N LEU A 390 21.52 -15.15 -3.07
CA LEU A 390 20.31 -14.35 -2.79
C LEU A 390 20.24 -13.11 -3.69
N ILE A 391 21.35 -12.39 -3.86
CA ILE A 391 21.42 -11.23 -4.76
C ILE A 391 21.10 -11.64 -6.21
N VAL A 392 21.64 -12.77 -6.69
CA VAL A 392 21.38 -13.26 -8.06
C VAL A 392 19.91 -13.65 -8.22
N GLU A 393 19.34 -14.39 -7.28
CA GLU A 393 17.94 -14.80 -7.30
C GLU A 393 16.98 -13.60 -7.28
N ASN A 394 17.23 -12.63 -6.39
CA ASN A 394 16.44 -11.40 -6.31
C ASN A 394 16.50 -10.60 -7.61
N ASN A 395 17.67 -10.52 -8.26
CA ASN A 395 17.81 -9.83 -9.55
C ASN A 395 17.02 -10.52 -10.66
N GLN A 396 17.01 -11.86 -10.68
CA GLN A 396 16.20 -12.62 -11.63
C GLN A 396 14.71 -12.40 -11.41
N ASN A 397 14.26 -12.44 -10.15
CA ASN A 397 12.87 -12.19 -9.77
C ASN A 397 12.43 -10.76 -10.11
N GLN A 398 13.25 -9.75 -9.82
CA GLN A 398 13.02 -8.37 -10.24
C GLN A 398 12.85 -8.26 -11.76
N THR A 399 13.65 -8.97 -12.54
CA THR A 399 13.58 -8.94 -14.00
C THR A 399 12.26 -9.52 -14.51
N LYS A 400 11.78 -10.62 -13.91
CA LYS A 400 10.46 -11.20 -14.22
C LYS A 400 9.34 -10.22 -13.90
N LEU A 401 9.31 -9.69 -12.68
CA LEU A 401 8.29 -8.74 -12.23
C LEU A 401 8.27 -7.44 -13.06
N LYS A 402 9.45 -6.93 -13.49
CA LYS A 402 9.54 -5.76 -14.38
C LYS A 402 8.87 -6.04 -15.74
N LYS A 403 9.07 -7.23 -16.32
CA LYS A 403 8.42 -7.63 -17.59
C LYS A 403 6.90 -7.72 -17.45
N GLU A 404 6.42 -8.32 -16.36
CA GLU A 404 4.97 -8.37 -16.06
C GLU A 404 4.37 -6.97 -15.92
N LYS A 405 5.05 -6.10 -15.17
CA LYS A 405 4.66 -4.70 -14.98
C LYS A 405 4.60 -3.91 -16.30
N GLU A 406 5.55 -4.13 -17.21
CA GLU A 406 5.55 -3.52 -18.54
C GLU A 406 4.39 -4.02 -19.43
N SER A 407 4.04 -5.31 -19.31
CA SER A 407 2.90 -5.90 -20.02
C SER A 407 1.57 -5.23 -19.65
N ILE A 408 1.35 -4.95 -18.36
CA ILE A 408 0.15 -4.23 -17.88
C ILE A 408 0.00 -2.88 -18.59
N ILE A 409 1.09 -2.10 -18.63
CA ILE A 409 1.09 -0.80 -19.33
C ILE A 409 0.80 -0.98 -20.81
N LYS A 410 1.48 -1.92 -21.48
CA LYS A 410 1.36 -2.13 -22.93
C LYS A 410 -0.07 -2.45 -23.35
N ASN A 411 -0.77 -3.29 -22.57
CA ASN A 411 -2.12 -3.73 -22.88
C ASN A 411 -3.16 -2.60 -22.86
N ARG A 412 -2.98 -1.61 -22.00
CA ARG A 412 -3.95 -0.50 -21.83
C ARG A 412 -3.59 0.76 -22.60
N ARG A 413 -2.30 0.99 -22.81
CA ARG A 413 -1.77 2.24 -23.36
C ARG A 413 -2.34 2.58 -24.72
N LYS A 414 -2.45 1.61 -25.65
CA LYS A 414 -2.91 1.87 -27.02
C LYS A 414 -4.29 2.55 -27.03
N TYR A 415 -5.23 1.98 -26.30
CA TYR A 415 -6.60 2.50 -26.21
C TYR A 415 -6.64 3.91 -25.59
N SER A 416 -5.98 4.10 -24.45
CA SER A 416 -5.93 5.40 -23.77
C SER A 416 -5.25 6.49 -24.62
N ASP A 417 -4.19 6.14 -25.36
CA ASP A 417 -3.47 7.07 -26.25
C ASP A 417 -4.34 7.49 -27.44
N GLU A 418 -5.02 6.54 -28.09
CA GLU A 418 -5.94 6.82 -29.20
C GLU A 418 -7.11 7.72 -28.76
N TYR A 419 -7.70 7.41 -27.60
CA TYR A 419 -8.81 8.21 -27.06
C TYR A 419 -8.35 9.61 -26.64
N PHE A 420 -7.20 9.73 -25.95
CA PHE A 420 -6.61 11.03 -25.61
C PHE A 420 -6.34 11.87 -26.86
N TYR A 421 -5.74 11.29 -27.90
CA TYR A 421 -5.46 12.00 -29.15
C TYR A 421 -6.74 12.54 -29.80
N LYS A 422 -7.80 11.72 -29.85
CA LYS A 422 -9.10 12.13 -30.37
C LYS A 422 -9.69 13.30 -29.58
N ILE A 423 -9.66 13.24 -28.24
CA ILE A 423 -10.14 14.36 -27.41
C ILE A 423 -9.32 15.61 -27.68
N MET A 424 -7.98 15.51 -27.64
CA MET A 424 -7.10 16.64 -27.89
C MET A 424 -7.35 17.31 -29.24
N TYR A 425 -7.62 16.51 -30.28
CA TYR A 425 -7.98 17.03 -31.60
C TYR A 425 -9.25 17.90 -31.56
N HIS A 426 -10.31 17.41 -30.91
CA HIS A 426 -11.55 18.17 -30.80
C HIS A 426 -11.39 19.43 -29.96
N ILE A 427 -10.75 19.34 -28.79
CA ILE A 427 -10.55 20.49 -27.89
C ILE A 427 -9.67 21.56 -28.55
N LYS A 428 -8.63 21.15 -29.29
CA LYS A 428 -7.77 22.07 -30.05
C LYS A 428 -8.59 22.94 -30.99
N ASN A 429 -9.53 22.35 -31.72
CA ASN A 429 -10.38 23.07 -32.66
C ASN A 429 -11.40 23.97 -31.92
N ASP A 430 -12.04 23.45 -30.87
CA ASP A 430 -13.03 24.21 -30.10
C ASP A 430 -12.41 25.43 -29.41
N LEU A 431 -11.15 25.35 -28.97
CA LEU A 431 -10.42 26.44 -28.33
C LEU A 431 -9.63 27.34 -29.32
N ASN A 432 -9.82 27.18 -30.64
CA ASN A 432 -9.11 27.95 -31.68
C ASN A 432 -7.57 27.90 -31.57
N ILE A 433 -7.00 26.74 -31.26
CA ILE A 433 -5.55 26.58 -31.06
C ILE A 433 -4.90 26.18 -32.39
N HIS A 434 -4.29 27.11 -33.10
CA HIS A 434 -3.67 26.83 -34.41
C HIS A 434 -2.23 26.32 -34.32
N SER A 435 -1.49 26.75 -33.30
CA SER A 435 -0.05 26.48 -33.13
C SER A 435 0.29 25.03 -32.72
N LEU A 436 -0.67 24.30 -32.16
CA LEU A 436 -0.42 22.98 -31.57
C LEU A 436 -0.28 21.93 -32.66
N ASN A 437 0.95 21.41 -32.82
CA ASN A 437 1.20 20.22 -33.61
C ASN A 437 0.89 18.96 -32.79
N LEU A 438 -0.26 18.33 -33.06
CA LEU A 438 -0.71 17.12 -32.38
C LEU A 438 0.22 15.91 -32.60
N ASP A 439 1.02 15.89 -33.67
CA ASP A 439 2.01 14.81 -33.85
C ASP A 439 3.08 14.80 -32.76
N LYS A 440 3.34 15.94 -32.12
CA LYS A 440 4.27 16.05 -31.00
C LYS A 440 3.61 15.70 -29.65
N VAL A 441 2.28 15.69 -29.58
CA VAL A 441 1.47 15.50 -28.35
C VAL A 441 0.47 14.37 -28.53
N LYS A 442 0.97 13.19 -28.95
CA LYS A 442 0.12 12.01 -29.20
C LYS A 442 -0.43 11.31 -27.96
N THR A 443 0.18 11.51 -26.80
CA THR A 443 -0.13 10.73 -25.58
C THR A 443 -0.20 11.65 -24.36
N PRO A 444 -0.95 11.26 -23.31
CA PRO A 444 -0.94 11.93 -22.01
C PRO A 444 0.46 12.19 -21.45
N LEU A 445 1.43 11.29 -21.71
CA LEU A 445 2.81 11.40 -21.23
C LEU A 445 3.62 12.52 -21.90
N HIS A 446 3.10 13.17 -22.95
CA HIS A 446 3.77 14.26 -23.65
C HIS A 446 3.57 15.65 -23.01
N TYR A 447 3.14 15.72 -21.74
CA TYR A 447 2.93 16.97 -21.02
C TYR A 447 4.13 17.92 -21.04
N ASN A 448 5.37 17.40 -20.94
CA ASN A 448 6.60 18.20 -21.00
C ASN A 448 6.86 18.86 -22.37
N LYS A 449 6.15 18.45 -23.42
CA LYS A 449 6.29 19.00 -24.79
C LYS A 449 5.38 20.21 -25.02
N LEU A 450 4.44 20.47 -24.12
CA LEU A 450 3.42 21.53 -24.28
C LEU A 450 4.02 22.94 -24.16
N GLY A 451 4.98 23.17 -23.26
CA GLY A 451 5.63 24.49 -23.13
C GLY A 451 6.41 24.94 -24.38
N LYS A 452 6.78 23.99 -25.25
CA LYS A 452 7.43 24.22 -26.56
C LYS A 452 6.44 24.22 -27.73
N SER A 453 5.17 23.93 -27.46
CA SER A 453 4.10 23.80 -28.46
C SER A 453 3.07 24.89 -28.19
N GLY A 454 3.18 26.00 -28.90
CA GLY A 454 2.34 27.18 -28.69
C GLY A 454 2.96 28.41 -29.32
N GLY A 455 2.13 29.31 -29.86
CA GLY A 455 2.57 30.62 -30.35
C GLY A 455 2.93 31.55 -29.18
N GLY A 456 2.31 32.72 -29.12
CA GLY A 456 2.44 33.65 -27.98
C GLY A 456 1.92 33.08 -26.65
N SER A 457 2.14 33.79 -25.55
CA SER A 457 1.78 33.35 -24.18
C SER A 457 0.30 33.01 -24.02
N ALA A 458 -0.61 33.82 -24.58
CA ALA A 458 -2.04 33.56 -24.56
C ALA A 458 -2.41 32.22 -25.22
N ASP A 459 -1.77 31.88 -26.33
CA ASP A 459 -2.02 30.63 -27.05
C ASP A 459 -1.46 29.41 -26.30
N LYS A 460 -0.30 29.55 -25.62
CA LYS A 460 0.24 28.52 -24.72
C LYS A 460 -0.70 28.18 -23.57
N THR A 461 -1.38 29.17 -22.98
CA THR A 461 -2.37 28.89 -21.92
C THR A 461 -3.56 28.09 -22.43
N ARG A 462 -4.04 28.35 -23.66
CA ARG A 462 -5.08 27.54 -24.28
C ARG A 462 -4.61 26.11 -24.57
N VAL A 463 -3.35 25.92 -24.98
CA VAL A 463 -2.75 24.57 -25.13
C VAL A 463 -2.73 23.81 -23.80
N ILE A 464 -2.35 24.48 -22.71
CA ILE A 464 -2.34 23.88 -21.36
C ILE A 464 -3.76 23.55 -20.90
N LEU A 465 -4.71 24.45 -21.13
CA LEU A 465 -6.13 24.21 -20.86
C LEU A 465 -6.65 23.01 -21.67
N ALA A 466 -6.32 22.93 -22.96
CA ALA A 466 -6.72 21.82 -23.81
C ALA A 466 -6.22 20.48 -23.28
N TYR A 467 -4.95 20.41 -22.88
CA TYR A 467 -4.37 19.23 -22.26
C TYR A 467 -5.08 18.86 -20.96
N ARG A 468 -5.27 19.82 -20.04
CA ARG A 468 -5.93 19.57 -18.75
C ARG A 468 -7.36 19.08 -18.94
N LEU A 469 -8.13 19.68 -19.85
CA LEU A 469 -9.48 19.25 -20.20
C LEU A 469 -9.51 17.87 -20.87
N ALA A 470 -8.48 17.53 -21.67
CA ALA A 470 -8.37 16.20 -22.26
C ALA A 470 -8.08 15.13 -21.20
N ILE A 471 -7.19 15.43 -20.23
CA ILE A 471 -6.96 14.55 -19.07
C ILE A 471 -8.23 14.41 -18.24
N TYR A 472 -8.95 15.50 -17.97
CA TYR A 472 -10.23 15.46 -17.24
C TYR A 472 -11.24 14.53 -17.91
N LYS A 473 -11.44 14.68 -19.23
CA LYS A 473 -12.33 13.81 -20.03
C LYS A 473 -11.83 12.37 -20.11
N LEU A 474 -10.53 12.16 -20.18
CA LEU A 474 -9.91 10.83 -20.17
C LEU A 474 -10.17 10.11 -18.85
N ILE A 475 -9.99 10.79 -17.71
CA ILE A 475 -10.30 10.24 -16.37
C ILE A 475 -11.78 9.86 -16.28
N ALA A 476 -12.68 10.73 -16.73
CA ALA A 476 -14.12 10.47 -16.73
C ALA A 476 -14.47 9.22 -17.57
N HIS A 477 -13.88 9.11 -18.76
CA HIS A 477 -14.14 8.01 -19.68
C HIS A 477 -13.60 6.67 -19.18
N LEU A 478 -12.38 6.66 -18.64
CA LEU A 478 -11.73 5.45 -18.14
C LEU A 478 -12.16 5.06 -16.72
N GLN A 479 -12.78 5.98 -15.99
CA GLN A 479 -13.16 5.82 -14.58
C GLN A 479 -11.97 5.37 -13.71
N SER A 480 -10.79 5.94 -13.97
CA SER A 480 -9.55 5.60 -13.27
C SER A 480 -9.55 6.01 -11.79
N THR A 481 -10.42 6.95 -11.42
CA THR A 481 -10.64 7.43 -10.06
C THR A 481 -12.03 8.07 -9.93
N THR A 482 -12.44 8.45 -8.73
CA THR A 482 -13.61 9.31 -8.52
C THR A 482 -13.33 10.68 -9.13
N ILE A 483 -14.21 11.17 -10.00
CA ILE A 483 -14.01 12.46 -10.65
C ILE A 483 -14.37 13.61 -9.70
N SER A 484 -13.43 14.53 -9.50
CA SER A 484 -13.63 15.74 -8.70
C SER A 484 -14.25 16.86 -9.55
N PRO A 485 -14.86 17.88 -8.90
CA PRO A 485 -15.24 19.12 -9.57
C PRO A 485 -14.04 19.78 -10.24
N LEU A 486 -14.27 20.39 -11.41
CA LEU A 486 -13.25 21.14 -12.13
C LEU A 486 -13.19 22.57 -11.58
N LEU A 487 -12.05 22.93 -10.98
CA LEU A 487 -11.82 24.20 -10.31
C LEU A 487 -10.91 25.08 -11.21
N ILE A 488 -11.47 26.10 -11.83
CA ILE A 488 -10.74 26.97 -12.77
C ILE A 488 -10.64 28.37 -12.18
N ASP A 489 -9.40 28.75 -11.81
CA ASP A 489 -9.11 30.06 -11.25
C ASP A 489 -8.62 31.02 -12.34
N THR A 490 -9.46 32.01 -12.65
CA THR A 490 -9.22 33.06 -13.64
C THR A 490 -8.99 32.50 -15.05
N PRO A 491 -10.05 32.18 -15.82
CA PRO A 491 -9.94 31.59 -17.16
C PRO A 491 -9.39 32.56 -18.23
N ASN A 492 -9.50 33.88 -18.02
CA ASN A 492 -9.02 34.89 -18.96
C ASN A 492 -7.53 35.23 -18.75
N GLN A 493 -6.65 34.25 -18.94
CA GLN A 493 -5.21 34.42 -18.71
C GLN A 493 -4.50 35.10 -19.88
N HIS A 494 -3.52 35.94 -19.55
CA HIS A 494 -2.77 36.77 -20.52
C HIS A 494 -3.68 37.57 -21.45
N GLU A 495 -4.82 38.03 -20.95
CA GLU A 495 -5.77 38.89 -21.67
C GLU A 495 -6.13 38.32 -23.04
N GLN A 496 -6.83 37.18 -23.04
CA GLN A 496 -7.34 36.59 -24.26
C GLN A 496 -8.21 37.61 -24.99
N ASP A 497 -8.05 37.72 -26.31
CA ASP A 497 -8.99 38.51 -27.12
C ASP A 497 -10.42 37.97 -26.98
N LYS A 498 -11.42 38.81 -27.28
CA LYS A 498 -12.83 38.48 -27.11
C LYS A 498 -13.22 37.17 -27.79
N ARG A 499 -12.65 36.86 -28.97
CA ARG A 499 -12.95 35.62 -29.71
C ARG A 499 -12.44 34.39 -28.98
N ASN A 500 -11.20 34.43 -28.48
CA ASN A 500 -10.56 33.34 -27.77
C ASN A 500 -11.12 33.17 -26.35
N TYR A 501 -11.48 34.25 -25.67
CA TYR A 501 -12.17 34.14 -24.39
C TYR A 501 -13.57 33.55 -24.55
N ASN A 502 -14.31 33.97 -25.59
CA ASN A 502 -15.60 33.38 -25.94
C ASN A 502 -15.50 31.86 -26.20
N SER A 503 -14.47 31.39 -26.91
CA SER A 503 -14.31 29.96 -27.15
C SER A 503 -14.02 29.16 -25.87
N ILE A 504 -13.23 29.72 -24.95
CA ILE A 504 -12.99 29.12 -23.63
C ILE A 504 -14.30 28.98 -22.86
N ILE A 505 -15.03 30.09 -22.66
CA ILE A 505 -16.26 30.08 -21.87
C ILE A 505 -17.34 29.22 -22.53
N LYS A 506 -17.47 29.28 -23.87
CA LYS A 506 -18.39 28.41 -24.62
C LYS A 506 -18.07 26.94 -24.40
N TYR A 507 -16.80 26.54 -24.49
CA TYR A 507 -16.40 25.16 -24.24
C TYR A 507 -16.74 24.74 -22.80
N LEU A 508 -16.42 25.56 -21.80
CA LEU A 508 -16.71 25.27 -20.40
C LEU A 508 -18.21 25.21 -20.09
N SER A 509 -19.03 25.98 -20.82
CA SER A 509 -20.48 25.98 -20.64
C SER A 509 -21.17 24.82 -21.37
N GLU A 510 -20.76 24.50 -22.60
CA GLU A 510 -21.51 23.59 -23.49
C GLU A 510 -20.89 22.18 -23.60
N LYS A 511 -19.58 22.04 -23.39
CA LYS A 511 -18.84 20.77 -23.62
C LYS A 511 -18.44 20.05 -22.35
N ILE A 512 -18.72 20.65 -21.20
CA ILE A 512 -18.72 20.02 -19.88
C ILE A 512 -20.19 19.79 -19.53
N THR A 513 -20.61 18.53 -19.50
CA THR A 513 -22.02 18.16 -19.29
C THR A 513 -22.48 18.53 -17.88
N ASP A 514 -23.80 18.68 -17.69
CA ASP A 514 -24.42 18.93 -16.38
C ASP A 514 -24.17 17.81 -15.36
N ASP A 515 -23.63 16.69 -15.84
CA ASP A 515 -23.15 15.59 -15.03
C ASP A 515 -21.89 15.90 -14.21
N PHE A 516 -21.14 16.96 -14.56
CA PHE A 516 -19.92 17.39 -13.88
C PHE A 516 -20.15 18.69 -13.13
N GLN A 517 -19.49 18.81 -11.97
CA GLN A 517 -19.47 20.05 -11.23
C GLN A 517 -18.27 20.91 -11.66
N ILE A 518 -18.50 22.20 -11.93
CA ILE A 518 -17.46 23.17 -12.31
C ILE A 518 -17.57 24.41 -11.43
N PHE A 519 -16.40 24.93 -11.04
CA PHE A 519 -16.23 26.20 -10.35
C PHE A 519 -15.36 27.11 -11.21
N LEU A 520 -15.90 28.27 -11.55
CA LEU A 520 -15.20 29.28 -12.34
C LEU A 520 -15.01 30.54 -11.49
N CYS A 521 -13.76 30.91 -11.21
CA CYS A 521 -13.47 32.24 -10.66
C CYS A 521 -13.21 33.21 -11.82
N ALA A 522 -14.08 34.21 -11.99
CA ALA A 522 -13.90 35.18 -13.06
C ALA A 522 -14.40 36.58 -12.66
N MET A 523 -13.78 37.61 -13.23
CA MET A 523 -14.28 38.98 -13.15
C MET A 523 -15.53 39.14 -14.01
N PRO A 524 -16.43 40.09 -13.68
CA PRO A 524 -17.56 40.44 -14.54
C PRO A 524 -17.11 40.73 -15.97
N ASN A 525 -17.75 40.06 -16.94
CA ASN A 525 -17.47 40.21 -18.36
C ASN A 525 -18.69 39.74 -19.17
N GLU A 526 -19.02 40.42 -20.26
CA GLU A 526 -20.13 40.07 -21.18
C GLU A 526 -20.03 38.63 -21.70
N THR A 527 -18.81 38.12 -21.92
CA THR A 527 -18.58 36.75 -22.38
C THR A 527 -19.13 35.70 -21.41
N LEU A 528 -19.34 36.05 -20.14
CA LEU A 528 -19.87 35.14 -19.12
C LEU A 528 -21.40 35.09 -19.09
N ASP A 529 -22.12 35.92 -19.86
CA ASP A 529 -23.57 36.06 -19.68
C ASP A 529 -24.32 34.74 -19.92
N ASN A 530 -23.98 34.00 -20.99
CA ASN A 530 -24.53 32.65 -21.22
C ASN A 530 -24.13 31.65 -20.11
N TYR A 531 -22.93 31.80 -19.52
CA TYR A 531 -22.51 30.95 -18.41
C TYR A 531 -23.34 31.23 -17.15
N LYS A 532 -23.66 32.51 -16.87
CA LYS A 532 -24.44 32.96 -15.71
C LYS A 532 -25.86 32.41 -15.71
N GLU A 533 -26.50 32.29 -16.88
CA GLU A 533 -27.89 31.81 -17.00
C GLU A 533 -28.10 30.43 -16.36
N ASN A 534 -27.07 29.58 -16.38
CA ASN A 534 -27.15 28.19 -15.92
C ASN A 534 -26.22 27.90 -14.72
N ALA A 535 -25.66 28.93 -14.09
CA ALA A 535 -24.72 28.79 -12.99
C ALA A 535 -25.27 29.38 -11.68
N HIS A 536 -24.94 28.74 -10.56
CA HIS A 536 -25.10 29.35 -9.24
C HIS A 536 -24.03 30.43 -9.06
N ILE A 537 -24.46 31.67 -8.85
CA ILE A 537 -23.57 32.84 -8.77
C ILE A 537 -23.27 33.17 -7.31
N ILE A 538 -21.98 33.17 -6.97
CA ILE A 538 -21.44 33.60 -5.68
C ILE A 538 -20.75 34.95 -5.88
N ASN A 539 -21.43 36.02 -5.48
CA ASN A 539 -20.94 37.40 -5.60
C ASN A 539 -20.17 37.82 -4.33
N LEU A 540 -18.85 37.82 -4.40
CA LEU A 540 -17.98 38.28 -3.32
C LEU A 540 -17.72 39.79 -3.39
N ASP A 541 -17.45 40.37 -2.23
CA ASP A 541 -16.94 41.71 -2.01
C ASP A 541 -15.81 41.63 -0.97
N LYS A 542 -15.23 42.76 -0.58
CA LYS A 542 -14.06 42.81 0.31
C LYS A 542 -14.28 42.13 1.67
N ASN A 543 -15.51 42.00 2.13
CA ASN A 543 -15.83 41.41 3.44
C ASN A 543 -16.43 40.00 3.34
N LYS A 544 -16.90 39.58 2.16
CA LYS A 544 -17.77 38.41 1.98
C LYS A 544 -17.16 37.02 2.16
N ILE A 545 -15.87 36.85 2.43
CA ILE A 545 -15.37 35.51 2.80
C ILE A 545 -15.53 35.22 4.29
N LEU A 546 -15.41 36.25 5.14
CA LEU A 546 -15.49 36.14 6.58
C LEU A 546 -16.31 37.32 7.11
N LEU A 547 -17.52 37.02 7.58
CA LEU A 547 -18.46 38.01 8.12
C LEU A 547 -18.66 37.81 9.62
N SER A 548 -18.89 38.88 10.37
CA SER A 548 -19.14 38.82 11.82
C SER A 548 -20.50 38.18 12.16
N ASP A 549 -21.49 38.38 11.29
CA ASP A 549 -22.91 38.33 11.69
C ASP A 549 -23.40 36.93 12.08
N ASN A 550 -22.81 35.88 11.49
CA ASN A 550 -23.24 34.49 11.66
C ASN A 550 -22.21 33.62 12.41
N TYR A 551 -21.23 34.26 13.08
CA TYR A 551 -20.14 33.54 13.74
C TYR A 551 -20.64 32.53 14.77
N ASP A 552 -21.49 32.94 15.73
CA ASP A 552 -21.93 32.07 16.81
C ASP A 552 -22.77 30.88 16.29
N SER A 553 -23.59 31.11 15.26
CA SER A 553 -24.37 30.03 14.63
C SER A 553 -23.47 29.02 13.90
N HIS A 554 -22.50 29.48 13.12
CA HIS A 554 -21.59 28.58 12.42
C HIS A 554 -20.64 27.86 13.37
N LYS A 555 -20.19 28.55 14.42
CA LYS A 555 -19.40 27.96 15.49
C LYS A 555 -20.16 26.82 16.16
N LYS A 556 -21.44 27.02 16.49
CA LYS A 556 -22.28 25.97 17.07
C LYS A 556 -22.35 24.72 16.19
N ILE A 557 -22.53 24.89 14.87
CA ILE A 557 -22.52 23.76 13.92
C ILE A 557 -21.19 23.00 13.97
N ILE A 558 -20.06 23.71 14.02
CA ILE A 558 -18.73 23.11 14.09
C ILE A 558 -18.50 22.42 15.43
N ASP A 559 -18.90 23.03 16.54
CA ASP A 559 -18.79 22.45 17.88
C ASP A 559 -19.64 21.18 18.00
N ASP A 560 -20.88 21.20 17.50
CA ASP A 560 -21.76 20.01 17.44
C ASP A 560 -21.15 18.89 16.59
N PHE A 561 -20.55 19.24 15.45
CA PHE A 561 -19.81 18.30 14.60
C PHE A 561 -18.62 17.67 15.36
N LEU A 562 -17.79 18.50 16.00
CA LEU A 562 -16.58 18.06 16.70
C LEU A 562 -16.91 17.23 17.95
N ASN A 563 -17.94 17.59 18.70
CA ASN A 563 -18.42 16.84 19.87
C ASN A 563 -18.93 15.43 19.51
N SER A 564 -19.14 15.16 18.22
CA SER A 564 -19.54 13.85 17.76
C SER A 564 -18.37 12.86 17.60
N PHE A 565 -17.12 13.31 17.67
CA PHE A 565 -15.89 12.50 17.58
C PHE A 565 -15.28 12.28 18.96
#